data_AF-A0A538DPX1-F1
#
_entry.id   AF-A0A538DPX1-F1
#
_cell.length_a   1.000
_cell.length_b   1.000
_cell.length_c   1.000
_cell.angle_alpha   90.00
_cell.angle_beta   90.00
_cell.angle_gamma   90.00
#
_symmetry.space_group_name_H-M   'P 1'
#
loop_
_entity.id
_entity.type
_entity.pdbx_description
1 polymer ?
#
loop_
_entity_poly.entity_id
_entity_poly.type
_entity_poly.pdbx_seq_one_letter_code
_entity_poly.pdbx_strand_id
1 'polypeptide(L)'
;MPVGGSRFLIEAGFIIAVAVVAGIERLGTWWIILVVAAAWILVAIVEIVVWARQVAGRQTPGTRRVEPVPAPSAPGVPSVVVRPEPEPLREHLPPEPEPIWEPPRVAAVPTPPPEPEAELEPSPEPTRPEPVPETARVLAFTPGNEAPREWNLWELERVAREHVGGDVAQAEERAYLLMYLREFAGPDGVLPADFDGLVRDAFGDVLHSVGA
;
A
#
# COMPACT_ATOMS: atom_id res chain seq x y z
N MET A 1 -22.15 12.63 4.02
CA MET A 1 -23.17 11.72 4.60
C MET A 1 -22.57 10.31 4.61
N PRO A 2 -22.12 9.78 5.75
CA PRO A 2 -21.52 8.45 5.78
C PRO A 2 -22.63 7.39 5.56
N VAL A 3 -22.61 6.76 4.38
CA VAL A 3 -23.53 5.66 4.02
C VAL A 3 -22.95 4.36 4.60
N GLY A 4 -22.87 4.27 5.93
CA GLY A 4 -22.29 3.13 6.64
C GLY A 4 -23.14 2.59 7.79
N GLY A 5 -24.26 3.24 8.13
CA GLY A 5 -24.99 2.97 9.37
C GLY A 5 -25.79 1.68 9.40
N SER A 6 -26.47 1.32 8.30
CA SER A 6 -27.52 0.27 8.37
C SER A 6 -26.95 -1.15 8.46
N ARG A 7 -25.87 -1.44 7.72
CA ARG A 7 -25.25 -2.77 7.68
C ARG A 7 -24.56 -3.12 8.99
N PHE A 8 -23.85 -2.14 9.57
CA PHE A 8 -23.16 -2.31 10.85
C PHE A 8 -24.15 -2.50 12.01
N LEU A 9 -25.29 -1.80 11.99
CA LEU A 9 -26.34 -1.98 12.99
C LEU A 9 -26.98 -3.38 12.94
N ILE A 10 -27.16 -3.94 11.75
CA ILE A 10 -27.72 -5.29 11.57
C ILE A 10 -26.70 -6.34 12.03
N GLU A 11 -25.43 -6.17 11.68
CA GLU A 11 -24.34 -7.07 12.05
C GLU A 11 -24.06 -7.07 13.56
N ALA A 12 -23.94 -5.88 14.16
CA ALA A 12 -23.79 -5.74 15.61
C ALA A 12 -25.02 -6.28 16.35
N GLY A 13 -26.22 -6.02 15.85
CA GLY A 13 -27.46 -6.56 16.40
C GLY A 13 -27.51 -8.09 16.38
N PHE A 14 -27.02 -8.72 15.31
CA PHE A 14 -26.97 -10.17 15.18
C PHE A 14 -25.98 -10.81 16.17
N ILE A 15 -24.77 -10.24 16.30
CA ILE A 15 -23.76 -10.73 17.26
C ILE A 15 -24.26 -10.59 18.70
N ILE A 16 -24.88 -9.45 19.05
CA ILE A 16 -25.45 -9.23 20.38
C ILE A 16 -26.59 -10.21 20.65
N ALA A 17 -27.49 -10.44 19.68
CA ALA A 17 -28.59 -11.39 19.84
C ALA A 17 -28.08 -12.83 20.04
N VAL A 18 -27.06 -13.26 19.29
CA VAL A 18 -26.41 -14.58 19.44
C VAL A 18 -25.74 -14.72 20.81
N ALA A 19 -25.03 -13.68 21.26
CA ALA A 19 -24.39 -13.67 22.58
C ALA A 19 -25.40 -13.71 23.74
N VAL A 20 -26.52 -12.98 23.61
CA VAL A 20 -27.62 -12.97 24.60
C VAL A 20 -28.30 -14.33 24.67
N VAL A 21 -28.63 -14.95 23.53
CA VAL A 21 -29.23 -16.29 23.49
C VAL A 21 -28.26 -17.35 24.08
N ALA A 22 -26.96 -17.24 23.81
CA ALA A 22 -25.95 -18.12 24.41
C ALA A 22 -25.79 -17.93 25.92
N GLY A 23 -25.94 -16.69 26.42
CA GLY A 23 -25.83 -16.36 27.85
C GLY A 23 -27.01 -16.80 28.70
N ILE A 24 -28.23 -16.84 28.13
CA ILE A 24 -29.47 -17.15 28.87
C ILE A 24 -29.54 -18.61 29.34
N GLU A 25 -28.83 -19.53 28.69
CA GLU A 25 -29.07 -20.97 28.86
C GLU A 25 -27.99 -21.74 29.65
N ARG A 26 -26.97 -21.08 30.24
CA ARG A 26 -25.85 -21.77 30.96
C ARG A 26 -25.18 -22.90 30.12
N LEU A 27 -25.08 -22.70 28.81
CA LEU A 27 -24.52 -23.69 27.90
C LEU A 27 -23.02 -23.87 28.17
N GLY A 28 -22.59 -25.12 28.33
CA GLY A 28 -21.17 -25.46 28.48
C GLY A 28 -20.34 -24.99 27.28
N THR A 29 -19.03 -24.81 27.45
CA THR A 29 -18.10 -24.24 26.46
C THR A 29 -18.26 -24.80 25.03
N TRP A 30 -18.54 -26.10 24.91
CA TRP A 30 -18.78 -26.77 23.63
C TRP A 30 -19.96 -26.20 22.83
N TRP A 31 -20.99 -25.75 23.51
CA TRP A 31 -22.17 -25.17 22.87
C TRP A 31 -21.93 -23.72 22.42
N ILE A 32 -21.11 -22.95 23.14
CA ILE A 32 -20.67 -21.63 22.69
C ILE A 32 -19.91 -21.77 21.37
N ILE A 33 -18.98 -22.73 21.29
CA ILE A 33 -18.24 -23.04 20.05
C ILE A 33 -19.20 -23.43 18.93
N LEU A 34 -20.18 -24.29 19.20
CA LEU A 34 -21.16 -24.74 18.20
C LEU A 34 -22.00 -23.57 17.67
N VAL A 35 -22.48 -22.68 18.55
CA VAL A 35 -23.27 -21.50 18.16
C VAL A 35 -22.44 -20.52 17.33
N VAL A 36 -21.19 -20.24 17.74
CA VAL A 36 -20.26 -19.38 16.98
C VAL A 36 -19.96 -20.00 15.60
N ALA A 37 -19.68 -21.31 15.55
CA ALA A 37 -19.44 -22.01 14.29
C ALA A 37 -20.68 -21.99 13.37
N ALA A 38 -21.88 -22.19 13.92
CA ALA A 38 -23.12 -22.13 13.15
C ALA A 38 -23.38 -20.71 12.60
N ALA A 39 -23.12 -19.67 13.40
CA ALA A 39 -23.19 -18.29 12.94
C ALA A 39 -22.19 -18.01 11.81
N TRP A 40 -20.94 -18.48 11.95
CA TRP A 40 -19.91 -18.34 10.91
C TRP A 40 -20.28 -19.05 9.60
N ILE A 41 -20.80 -20.29 9.69
CA ILE A 41 -21.28 -21.05 8.52
C ILE A 41 -22.42 -20.31 7.82
N LEU A 42 -23.35 -19.73 8.57
CA LEU A 42 -24.49 -19.01 7.99
C LEU A 42 -24.02 -17.77 7.21
N VAL A 43 -23.06 -17.00 7.77
CA VAL A 43 -22.44 -15.86 7.08
C VAL A 43 -21.76 -16.32 5.78
N ALA A 44 -20.93 -17.37 5.86
CA ALA A 44 -20.22 -17.90 4.69
C ALA A 44 -21.19 -18.35 3.57
N ILE A 45 -22.31 -18.99 3.91
CA ILE A 45 -23.33 -19.40 2.92
C ILE A 45 -23.93 -18.17 2.23
N VAL A 46 -24.26 -17.11 2.98
CA VAL A 46 -24.84 -15.89 2.40
C VAL A 46 -23.85 -15.23 1.43
N GLU A 47 -22.58 -15.11 1.81
CA GLU A 47 -21.54 -14.55 0.95
C GLU A 47 -21.36 -15.35 -0.33
N ILE A 48 -21.31 -16.68 -0.24
CA ILE A 48 -21.22 -17.58 -1.39
C ILE A 48 -22.40 -17.38 -2.35
N VAL A 49 -23.62 -17.27 -1.83
CA VAL A 49 -24.82 -17.06 -2.66
C VAL A 49 -24.80 -15.70 -3.34
N VAL A 50 -24.37 -14.64 -2.64
CA VAL A 50 -24.25 -13.29 -3.22
C VAL A 50 -23.20 -13.29 -4.34
N TRP A 51 -22.04 -13.89 -4.09
CA TRP A 51 -20.98 -14.02 -5.09
C TRP A 51 -21.43 -14.83 -6.31
N ALA A 52 -22.06 -15.98 -6.10
CA ALA A 52 -22.57 -16.83 -7.18
C ALA A 52 -23.58 -16.10 -8.08
N ARG A 53 -24.47 -15.29 -7.49
CA ARG A 53 -25.43 -14.46 -8.25
C ARG A 53 -24.74 -13.39 -9.09
N GLN A 54 -23.69 -12.75 -8.58
CA GLN A 54 -22.94 -11.73 -9.32
C GLN A 54 -22.15 -12.32 -10.48
N VAL A 55 -21.55 -13.50 -10.29
CA VAL A 55 -20.81 -14.21 -11.34
C VAL A 55 -21.75 -14.66 -12.47
N ALA A 56 -22.94 -15.18 -12.12
CA ALA A 56 -23.94 -15.58 -13.12
C ALA A 56 -24.49 -14.39 -13.93
N GLY A 57 -24.64 -13.21 -13.32
CA GLY A 57 -25.10 -11.99 -14.00
C GLY A 57 -24.12 -11.41 -15.02
N ARG A 58 -22.81 -11.72 -14.90
CA ARG A 58 -21.79 -11.27 -15.86
C ARG A 58 -21.71 -12.11 -17.14
N GLN A 59 -22.37 -13.26 -17.19
CA GLN A 59 -22.28 -14.19 -18.32
C GLN A 59 -23.45 -14.12 -19.30
N THR A 60 -24.22 -13.03 -19.38
CA THR A 60 -25.14 -12.87 -20.53
C THR A 60 -24.32 -12.44 -21.74
N PRO A 61 -24.04 -13.31 -22.73
CA PRO A 61 -23.29 -12.95 -23.92
C PRO A 61 -24.28 -12.24 -24.83
N GLY A 62 -24.35 -10.92 -24.68
CA GLY A 62 -25.09 -10.05 -25.57
C GLY A 62 -24.46 -10.11 -26.96
N THR A 63 -25.13 -10.85 -27.84
CA THR A 63 -25.00 -10.82 -29.29
C THR A 63 -24.77 -9.38 -29.75
N ARG A 64 -23.53 -9.04 -30.12
CA ARG A 64 -23.22 -7.81 -30.84
C ARG A 64 -23.85 -7.95 -32.22
N ARG A 65 -25.14 -7.59 -32.31
CA ARG A 65 -25.82 -7.33 -33.57
C ARG A 65 -25.07 -6.16 -34.20
N VAL A 66 -24.21 -6.48 -35.16
CA VAL A 66 -23.68 -5.50 -36.11
C VAL A 66 -24.91 -4.97 -36.85
N GLU A 67 -25.36 -3.79 -36.46
CA GLU A 67 -26.34 -3.03 -37.22
C GLU A 67 -25.61 -2.52 -38.48
N PRO A 68 -26.02 -2.95 -39.69
CA PRO A 68 -25.40 -2.45 -40.90
C PRO A 68 -25.82 -0.99 -41.07
N VAL A 69 -24.84 -0.10 -40.91
CA VAL A 69 -24.95 1.33 -41.20
C VAL A 69 -25.53 1.50 -42.62
N PRO A 70 -26.62 2.25 -42.81
CA PRO A 70 -27.16 2.48 -44.14
C PRO A 70 -26.19 3.37 -44.94
N ALA A 71 -25.82 2.92 -46.14
CA ALA A 71 -24.97 3.66 -47.05
C ALA A 71 -25.67 4.98 -47.48
N PRO A 72 -25.00 6.15 -47.41
CA PRO A 72 -25.58 7.39 -47.89
C PRO A 72 -25.62 7.40 -49.42
N SER A 73 -26.82 7.58 -49.97
CA SER A 73 -27.07 7.89 -51.38
C SER A 73 -26.43 9.23 -51.76
N ALA A 74 -25.48 9.22 -52.69
CA ALA A 74 -25.14 10.40 -53.47
C ALA A 74 -26.28 10.67 -54.48
N PRO A 75 -26.68 11.93 -54.75
CA PRO A 75 -25.95 12.71 -55.74
C PRO A 75 -25.93 14.25 -55.53
N GLY A 76 -24.93 14.92 -56.10
CA GLY A 76 -24.98 16.36 -56.41
C GLY A 76 -23.75 17.18 -55.99
N VAL A 77 -22.72 17.21 -56.83
CA VAL A 77 -21.59 18.16 -56.75
C VAL A 77 -22.07 19.60 -57.00
N PRO A 78 -21.44 20.58 -56.34
CA PRO A 78 -20.45 21.36 -57.07
C PRO A 78 -19.08 21.27 -56.41
N SER A 79 -18.06 20.97 -57.24
CA SER A 79 -16.65 21.14 -56.89
C SER A 79 -16.40 22.58 -56.44
N VAL A 80 -16.39 22.81 -55.13
CA VAL A 80 -15.59 23.88 -54.57
C VAL A 80 -14.16 23.38 -54.67
N VAL A 81 -13.44 23.92 -55.66
CA VAL A 81 -11.98 23.91 -55.66
C VAL A 81 -11.57 24.64 -54.40
N VAL A 82 -11.33 23.88 -53.33
CA VAL A 82 -10.58 24.39 -52.18
C VAL A 82 -9.17 24.60 -52.71
N ARG A 83 -8.91 25.83 -53.13
CA ARG A 83 -7.57 26.39 -53.24
C ARG A 83 -6.84 25.98 -51.95
N PRO A 84 -5.65 25.37 -52.01
CA PRO A 84 -4.88 25.15 -50.79
C PRO A 84 -4.63 26.53 -50.19
N GLU A 85 -5.33 26.81 -49.09
CA GLU A 85 -4.97 27.87 -48.17
C GLU A 85 -3.53 27.56 -47.76
N PRO A 86 -2.58 28.49 -47.94
CA PRO A 86 -1.21 28.24 -47.51
C PRO A 86 -1.27 27.91 -46.03
N GLU A 87 -0.69 26.78 -45.63
CA GLU A 87 -0.45 26.50 -44.22
C GLU A 87 0.09 27.78 -43.60
N PRO A 88 -0.48 28.27 -42.48
CA PRO A 88 0.18 29.33 -41.75
C PRO A 88 1.56 28.77 -41.44
N LEU A 89 2.57 29.40 -42.04
CA LEU A 89 3.96 29.26 -41.66
C LEU A 89 3.94 29.34 -40.14
N ARG A 90 4.02 28.19 -39.47
CA ARG A 90 4.30 28.16 -38.04
C ARG A 90 5.65 28.83 -37.98
N GLU A 91 5.66 30.12 -37.66
CA GLU A 91 6.84 30.79 -37.16
C GLU A 91 7.41 29.82 -36.13
N HIS A 92 8.55 29.23 -36.48
CA HIS A 92 9.43 28.61 -35.53
C HIS A 92 9.80 29.72 -34.56
N LEU A 93 8.96 29.91 -33.55
CA LEU A 93 9.35 30.59 -32.33
C LEU A 93 10.64 29.90 -31.89
N PRO A 94 11.75 30.63 -31.73
CA PRO A 94 12.93 30.06 -31.11
C PRO A 94 12.49 29.46 -29.76
N PRO A 95 13.02 28.30 -29.36
CA PRO A 95 12.70 27.72 -28.07
C PRO A 95 13.00 28.77 -27.00
N GLU A 96 11.99 29.07 -26.18
CA GLU A 96 12.17 29.85 -24.96
C GLU A 96 13.27 29.13 -24.14
N PRO A 97 14.33 29.81 -23.70
CA PRO A 97 15.44 29.15 -23.03
C PRO A 97 14.91 28.47 -21.76
N GLU A 98 15.06 27.15 -21.69
CA GLU A 98 14.82 26.41 -20.46
C GLU A 98 15.67 27.04 -19.34
N PRO A 99 15.11 27.24 -18.13
CA PRO A 99 15.90 27.71 -17.01
C PRO A 99 17.00 26.68 -16.74
N ILE A 100 18.25 27.07 -17.02
CA ILE A 100 19.44 26.32 -16.66
C ILE A 100 19.48 26.32 -15.13
N TRP A 101 19.06 25.22 -14.52
CA TRP A 101 19.30 24.97 -13.10
C TRP A 101 20.79 24.75 -12.91
N GLU A 102 21.51 25.76 -12.42
CA GLU A 102 22.84 25.54 -11.86
C GLU A 102 22.70 24.73 -10.57
N PRO A 103 23.26 23.51 -10.49
CA PRO A 103 23.27 22.78 -9.23
C PRO A 103 24.08 23.58 -8.21
N PRO A 104 23.62 23.71 -6.95
CA PRO A 104 24.41 24.35 -5.92
C PRO A 104 25.76 23.64 -5.82
N ARG A 105 26.86 24.38 -5.98
CA ARG A 105 28.20 23.87 -5.74
C ARG A 105 28.27 23.51 -4.25
N VAL A 106 28.24 22.21 -3.97
CA VAL A 106 28.48 21.66 -2.65
C VAL A 106 29.88 22.12 -2.22
N ALA A 107 29.93 23.00 -1.23
CA ALA A 107 31.17 23.29 -0.54
C ALA A 107 31.63 21.97 0.10
N ALA A 108 32.82 21.50 -0.28
CA ALA A 108 33.40 20.31 0.30
C ALA A 108 33.46 20.48 1.82
N VAL A 109 32.76 19.61 2.54
CA VAL A 109 32.94 19.44 3.98
C VAL A 109 34.40 19.04 4.19
N PRO A 110 35.18 19.72 5.03
CA PRO A 110 36.54 19.31 5.31
C PRO A 110 36.54 17.89 5.90
N THR A 111 37.37 17.01 5.32
CA THR A 111 37.65 15.68 5.85
C THR A 111 38.11 15.81 7.31
N PRO A 112 37.52 15.10 8.28
CA PRO A 112 38.03 15.08 9.64
C PRO A 112 39.46 14.49 9.65
N PRO A 113 40.36 14.98 10.52
CA PRO A 113 41.70 14.42 10.65
C PRO A 113 41.66 12.95 11.13
N PRO A 114 42.66 12.12 10.78
CA PRO A 114 42.71 10.72 11.20
C PRO A 114 42.84 10.56 12.72
N GLU A 115 42.29 9.43 13.20
CA GLU A 115 42.12 9.01 14.59
C GLU A 115 43.40 9.09 15.45
N PRO A 116 43.29 9.37 16.77
CA PRO A 116 44.27 8.85 17.71
C PRO A 116 44.01 7.35 17.91
N GLU A 117 44.94 6.52 17.42
CA GLU A 117 45.15 5.16 17.93
C GLU A 117 45.47 5.25 19.43
N ALA A 118 44.43 5.19 20.27
CA ALA A 118 44.60 5.02 21.69
C ALA A 118 44.81 3.53 21.97
N GLU A 119 46.08 3.21 22.17
CA GLU A 119 46.67 2.03 22.79
C GLU A 119 45.70 1.13 23.56
N LEU A 120 45.72 -0.14 23.17
CA LEU A 120 45.22 -1.28 23.94
C LEU A 120 45.88 -1.31 25.33
N GLU A 121 45.21 -0.75 26.34
CA GLU A 121 45.51 -1.10 27.73
C GLU A 121 44.87 -2.45 28.10
N PRO A 122 45.58 -3.32 28.84
CA PRO A 122 45.23 -4.71 29.01
C PRO A 122 43.98 -4.91 29.88
N SER A 123 43.14 -5.85 29.43
CA SER A 123 41.94 -6.38 30.07
C SER A 123 42.17 -6.72 31.56
N PRO A 124 41.40 -6.18 32.52
CA PRO A 124 41.31 -6.79 33.83
C PRO A 124 40.47 -8.07 33.70
N GLU A 125 41.08 -9.25 33.90
CA GLU A 125 40.35 -10.51 34.07
C GLU A 125 39.29 -10.35 35.18
N PRO A 126 37.98 -10.43 34.88
CA PRO A 126 36.97 -10.51 35.91
C PRO A 126 36.81 -11.98 36.28
N THR A 127 37.37 -12.31 37.45
CA THR A 127 37.00 -13.40 38.35
C THR A 127 35.66 -14.06 37.99
N ARG A 128 35.69 -15.37 37.69
CA ARG A 128 34.50 -16.22 37.48
C ARG A 128 33.48 -16.02 38.63
N PRO A 129 32.27 -15.50 38.38
CA PRO A 129 31.17 -15.56 39.34
C PRO A 129 30.54 -16.96 39.31
N GLU A 130 30.10 -17.42 40.47
CA GLU A 130 29.36 -18.66 40.72
C GLU A 130 28.10 -18.80 39.83
N PRO A 131 27.59 -20.03 39.60
CA PRO A 131 26.42 -20.26 38.75
C PRO A 131 25.16 -19.59 39.33
N VAL A 132 24.74 -18.51 38.69
CA VAL A 132 23.43 -17.86 38.88
C VAL A 132 22.35 -18.83 38.36
N PRO A 133 21.22 -19.01 39.07
CA PRO A 133 20.13 -19.87 38.59
C PRO A 133 19.68 -19.43 37.19
N GLU A 134 19.27 -20.38 36.34
CA GLU A 134 18.66 -20.12 35.02
C GLU A 134 17.32 -19.37 35.18
N THR A 135 17.37 -18.10 35.55
CA THR A 135 16.29 -17.16 35.25
C THR A 135 16.34 -16.94 33.75
N ALA A 136 15.31 -17.43 33.08
CA ALA A 136 14.86 -17.11 31.73
C ALA A 136 15.89 -16.34 30.90
N ARG A 137 16.42 -16.97 29.83
CA ARG A 137 16.99 -16.24 28.71
C ARG A 137 15.93 -15.26 28.21
N VAL A 138 15.93 -14.07 28.78
CA VAL A 138 15.40 -12.88 28.15
C VAL A 138 16.26 -12.78 26.90
N LEU A 139 15.68 -13.16 25.77
CA LEU A 139 16.24 -12.83 24.47
C LEU A 139 16.47 -11.34 24.53
N ALA A 140 17.74 -10.93 24.62
CA ALA A 140 18.11 -9.57 24.33
C ALA A 140 17.72 -9.38 22.86
N PHE A 141 16.52 -8.87 22.63
CA PHE A 141 16.20 -8.21 21.37
C PHE A 141 17.26 -7.15 21.25
N THR A 142 18.22 -7.33 20.34
CA THR A 142 19.05 -6.23 19.89
C THR A 142 18.05 -5.19 19.39
N PRO A 143 17.89 -4.02 20.04
CA PRO A 143 16.97 -3.01 19.55
C PRO A 143 17.51 -2.59 18.18
N GLY A 144 16.92 -3.16 17.12
CA GLY A 144 17.28 -2.86 15.76
C GLY A 144 16.81 -1.43 15.51
N ASN A 145 17.69 -0.46 15.76
CA ASN A 145 17.45 0.97 15.55
C ASN A 145 15.99 1.37 15.84
N GLU A 146 15.58 1.26 17.10
CA GLU A 146 14.20 1.50 17.57
C GLU A 146 13.84 3.00 17.65
N ALA A 147 14.72 3.89 17.20
CA ALA A 147 14.33 5.28 17.01
C ALA A 147 13.29 5.33 15.87
N PRO A 148 12.15 6.01 16.06
CA PRO A 148 11.19 6.28 14.99
C PRO A 148 11.94 6.85 13.78
N ARG A 149 11.91 6.12 12.67
CA ARG A 149 12.62 6.51 11.44
C ARG A 149 11.69 7.28 10.52
N GLU A 150 12.21 8.36 9.96
CA GLU A 150 11.56 9.08 8.86
C GLU A 150 11.80 8.34 7.54
N TRP A 151 10.74 8.15 6.76
CA TRP A 151 10.77 7.43 5.49
C TRP A 151 10.54 8.37 4.32
N ASN A 152 11.25 8.16 3.21
CA ASN A 152 11.00 8.92 1.99
C ASN A 152 9.98 8.18 1.11
N LEU A 153 8.86 8.83 0.80
CA LEU A 153 7.77 8.26 0.02
C LEU A 153 8.22 7.85 -1.39
N TRP A 154 9.11 8.61 -2.02
CA TRP A 154 9.61 8.28 -3.36
C TRP A 154 10.47 7.02 -3.35
N GLU A 155 11.20 6.78 -2.26
CA GLU A 155 11.95 5.52 -2.08
C GLU A 155 10.99 4.35 -1.90
N LEU A 156 9.94 4.49 -1.09
CA LEU A 156 8.92 3.45 -0.91
C LEU A 156 8.20 3.13 -2.23
N GLU A 157 7.81 4.15 -3.01
CA GLU A 157 7.19 3.98 -4.33
C GLU A 157 8.12 3.26 -5.31
N ARG A 158 9.42 3.59 -5.29
CA ARG A 158 10.43 2.96 -6.12
C ARG A 158 10.60 1.49 -5.74
N VAL A 159 10.80 1.20 -4.45
CA VAL A 159 10.99 -0.16 -3.92
C VAL A 159 9.76 -1.03 -4.19
N ALA A 160 8.56 -0.49 -4.00
CA ALA A 160 7.31 -1.18 -4.31
C ALA A 160 7.18 -1.51 -5.81
N ARG A 161 7.53 -0.59 -6.70
CA ARG A 161 7.50 -0.79 -8.16
C ARG A 161 8.55 -1.80 -8.63
N GLU A 162 9.70 -1.84 -7.98
CA GLU A 162 10.75 -2.83 -8.24
C GLU A 162 10.30 -4.25 -7.85
N HIS A 163 9.30 -4.38 -6.97
CA HIS A 163 8.81 -5.66 -6.43
C HIS A 163 7.43 -6.11 -6.94
N VAL A 164 7.10 -5.75 -8.19
CA VAL A 164 5.83 -6.12 -8.85
C VAL A 164 5.66 -7.65 -9.06
N GLY A 165 6.69 -8.45 -8.81
CA GLY A 165 6.64 -9.92 -8.92
C GLY A 165 6.06 -10.68 -7.71
N GLY A 166 5.61 -9.96 -6.67
CA GLY A 166 5.05 -10.55 -5.45
C GLY A 166 3.55 -10.90 -5.52
N ASP A 167 2.95 -11.11 -4.35
CA ASP A 167 1.51 -11.27 -4.20
C ASP A 167 0.76 -10.02 -4.71
N VAL A 168 -0.18 -10.22 -5.64
CA VAL A 168 -0.97 -9.15 -6.25
C VAL A 168 -1.80 -8.40 -5.19
N ALA A 169 -2.31 -9.11 -4.18
CA ALA A 169 -3.10 -8.47 -3.13
C ALA A 169 -2.25 -7.50 -2.30
N GLN A 170 -1.03 -7.90 -1.96
CA GLN A 170 -0.06 -7.07 -1.25
C GLN A 170 0.41 -5.87 -2.10
N ALA A 171 0.60 -6.08 -3.40
CA ALA A 171 0.96 -4.99 -4.31
C ALA A 171 -0.17 -3.94 -4.41
N GLU A 172 -1.43 -4.36 -4.48
CA GLU A 172 -2.58 -3.45 -4.47
C GLU A 172 -2.70 -2.71 -3.13
N GLU A 173 -2.57 -3.41 -2.00
CA GLU A 173 -2.60 -2.82 -0.66
C GLU A 173 -1.56 -1.70 -0.51
N ARG A 174 -0.31 -1.96 -0.90
CA ARG A 174 0.77 -0.97 -0.89
C ARG A 174 0.47 0.21 -1.80
N ALA A 175 -0.13 -0.02 -2.97
CA ALA A 175 -0.52 1.05 -3.87
C ALA A 175 -1.58 1.98 -3.23
N TYR A 176 -2.56 1.41 -2.51
CA TYR A 176 -3.52 2.20 -1.74
C TYR A 176 -2.87 2.95 -0.57
N LEU A 177 -1.94 2.31 0.15
CA LEU A 177 -1.20 2.96 1.24
C LEU A 177 -0.35 4.12 0.74
N LEU A 178 0.37 3.96 -0.37
CA LEU A 178 1.16 5.04 -0.98
C LEU A 178 0.29 6.24 -1.38
N MET A 179 -0.93 5.98 -1.88
CA MET A 179 -1.88 7.04 -2.19
C MET A 179 -2.28 7.85 -0.94
N TYR A 180 -2.50 7.18 0.19
CA TYR A 180 -2.86 7.83 1.46
C TYR A 180 -1.66 8.54 2.09
N LEU A 181 -0.51 7.87 2.14
CA LEU A 181 0.74 8.41 2.72
C LEU A 181 1.20 9.69 2.02
N ARG A 182 0.88 9.86 0.73
CA ARG A 182 1.17 11.10 -0.01
C ARG A 182 0.54 12.35 0.59
N GLU A 183 -0.62 12.23 1.25
CA GLU A 183 -1.26 13.37 1.93
C GLU A 183 -0.49 13.83 3.17
N PHE A 184 0.29 12.93 3.78
CA PHE A 184 1.05 13.19 5.00
C PHE A 184 2.53 13.50 4.75
N ALA A 185 3.01 13.25 3.54
CA ALA A 185 4.38 13.53 3.16
C ALA A 185 4.61 15.04 3.01
N GLY A 186 5.76 15.50 3.50
CA GLY A 186 6.23 16.87 3.25
C GLY A 186 6.50 17.15 1.77
N PRO A 187 6.81 18.40 1.40
CA PRO A 187 7.19 18.76 0.03
C PRO A 187 8.48 18.06 -0.45
N ASP A 188 9.29 17.59 0.49
CA ASP A 188 10.48 16.75 0.29
C ASP A 188 10.16 15.24 0.16
N GLY A 189 8.89 14.87 0.31
CA GLY A 189 8.43 13.48 0.30
C GLY A 189 8.73 12.72 1.59
N VAL A 190 9.14 13.40 2.67
CA VAL A 190 9.46 12.75 3.94
C VAL A 190 8.17 12.54 4.76
N LEU A 191 8.01 11.32 5.27
CA LEU A 191 6.92 10.92 6.14
C LEU A 191 7.28 11.15 7.61
N PRO A 192 6.34 11.67 8.43
CA PRO A 192 6.53 11.77 9.87
C PRO A 192 6.86 10.43 10.50
N ALA A 193 7.71 10.44 11.53
CA ALA A 193 8.20 9.22 12.18
C ALA A 193 7.08 8.39 12.87
N ASP A 194 5.92 8.97 13.14
CA ASP A 194 4.73 8.26 13.64
C ASP A 194 4.25 7.16 12.68
N PHE A 195 4.56 7.28 11.38
CA PHE A 195 4.22 6.30 10.36
C PHE A 195 5.26 5.17 10.23
N ASP A 196 6.38 5.21 10.95
CA ASP A 196 7.44 4.19 10.87
C ASP A 196 6.91 2.78 11.10
N GLY A 197 6.05 2.60 12.12
CA GLY A 197 5.44 1.29 12.41
C GLY A 197 4.59 0.76 11.26
N LEU A 198 3.79 1.62 10.63
CA LEU A 198 2.94 1.25 9.48
C LEU A 198 3.80 0.93 8.25
N VAL A 199 4.85 1.71 8.00
CA VAL A 199 5.75 1.48 6.86
C VAL A 199 6.52 0.18 7.02
N ARG A 200 7.03 -0.12 8.22
CA ARG A 200 7.71 -1.40 8.50
C ARG A 200 6.78 -2.60 8.34
N ASP A 201 5.53 -2.48 8.78
CA ASP A 201 4.55 -3.56 8.65
C ASP A 201 4.18 -3.83 7.19
N ALA A 202 3.84 -2.78 6.44
CA ALA A 202 3.34 -2.92 5.07
C ALA A 202 4.42 -3.09 3.98
N PHE A 203 5.62 -2.52 4.19
CA PHE A 203 6.72 -2.51 3.21
C PHE A 203 7.95 -3.28 3.70
N GLY A 204 7.94 -3.85 4.91
CA GLY A 204 9.11 -4.49 5.51
C GLY A 204 9.70 -5.59 4.65
N ASP A 205 8.86 -6.46 4.09
CA ASP A 205 9.27 -7.53 3.17
C ASP A 205 10.02 -7.01 1.94
N VAL A 206 9.59 -5.87 1.40
CA VAL A 206 10.18 -5.21 0.22
C VAL A 206 11.45 -4.43 0.56
N LEU A 207 11.53 -3.91 1.79
CA LEU A 207 12.70 -3.20 2.27
C LEU A 207 13.83 -4.19 2.61
N HIS A 208 13.49 -5.38 3.10
CA HIS A 208 14.45 -6.45 3.37
C HIS A 208 15.05 -7.05 2.09
N SER A 209 14.34 -7.03 0.97
CA SER A 209 14.88 -7.52 -0.31
C SER A 209 15.81 -6.52 -1.01
N VAL A 210 15.70 -5.23 -0.68
CA VAL A 210 16.56 -4.16 -1.22
C VAL A 210 17.79 -3.90 -0.34
N GLY A 211 17.75 -4.25 0.94
CA GLY A 211 18.85 -4.08 1.90
C GLY A 211 19.59 -5.37 2.24
N ALA A 212 20.71 -5.62 1.55
CA ALA A 212 21.84 -6.42 2.00
C ALA A 212 23.09 -5.54 2.07
#